data_AF-A0A645EKE8-F1
#
_entry.id   AF-A0A645EKE8-F1
#
_cell.length_a   1.000
_cell.length_b   1.000
_cell.length_c   1.000
_cell.angle_alpha   90.00
_cell.angle_beta   90.00
_cell.angle_gamma   90.00
#
_symmetry.space_group_name_H-M   'P 1'
#
loop_
_entity.id
_entity.type
_entity.pdbx_description
1 polymer ?
#
loop_
_entity_poly.entity_id
_entity_poly.type
_entity_poly.pdbx_seq_one_letter_code
_entity_poly.pdbx_strand_id
1 'polypeptide(L)'
;MTDERITRFQQGSFFESLAISLKRKNKARIEAEILEGKAAQAAILAVLHAMKAAFASGEPIKDRKVFEAQLSEAFQAADLTLDLPLKAALLAPGALGEKDPTAEICRDKKGNPEPDADLRDTENVPLPEDIELPLPLDYESKKNKGKVDVEPLLKRVKAHCQAYLEAEVLPYRPDAWIEHSKIKVGYEIPFNRHFYVFTPPRSLHEIDEELKAVAANITKMLEGLTE
;
A
#
# COMPACT_ATOMS: atom_id res chain seq x y z
N MET A 1 -11.56 15.26 -18.69
CA MET A 1 -10.49 16.23 -18.40
C MET A 1 -11.12 17.53 -17.92
N THR A 2 -11.13 17.80 -16.61
CA THR A 2 -11.72 19.01 -16.01
C THR A 2 -10.63 19.89 -15.40
N ASP A 3 -10.92 21.18 -15.19
CA ASP A 3 -9.96 22.09 -14.53
C ASP A 3 -9.57 21.60 -13.14
N GLU A 4 -10.54 21.10 -12.38
CA GLU A 4 -10.28 20.53 -11.05
C GLU A 4 -9.26 19.38 -11.11
N ARG A 5 -9.39 18.45 -12.06
CA ARG A 5 -8.45 17.32 -12.20
C ARG A 5 -7.05 17.78 -12.64
N ILE A 6 -6.98 18.78 -13.52
CA ILE A 6 -5.69 19.37 -13.92
C ILE A 6 -5.03 20.04 -12.70
N THR A 7 -5.79 20.77 -11.88
CA THR A 7 -5.29 21.37 -10.64
C THR A 7 -4.80 20.31 -9.65
N ARG A 8 -5.53 19.20 -9.47
CA ARG A 8 -5.06 18.11 -8.61
C ARG A 8 -3.75 17.50 -9.12
N PHE A 9 -3.61 17.31 -10.43
CA PHE A 9 -2.35 16.85 -11.03
C PHE A 9 -1.20 17.84 -10.78
N GLN A 10 -1.45 19.16 -10.87
CA GLN A 10 -0.44 20.20 -10.58
C GLN A 10 0.04 20.17 -9.12
N GLN A 11 -0.84 19.81 -8.19
CA GLN A 11 -0.53 19.64 -6.76
C GLN A 11 0.17 18.31 -6.45
N GLY A 12 0.32 17.43 -7.45
CA GLY A 12 0.99 16.15 -7.31
C GLY A 12 2.50 16.32 -7.18
N SER A 13 3.12 15.52 -6.31
CA SER A 13 4.58 15.54 -6.06
C SER A 13 5.42 15.35 -7.33
N PHE A 14 4.94 14.55 -8.28
CA PHE A 14 5.59 14.40 -9.58
C PHE A 14 5.68 15.73 -10.33
N PHE A 15 4.56 16.44 -10.48
CA PHE A 15 4.51 17.70 -11.22
C PHE A 15 5.35 18.76 -10.53
N GLU A 16 5.24 18.90 -9.21
CA GLU A 16 6.07 19.82 -8.43
C GLU A 16 7.57 19.53 -8.60
N SER A 17 7.96 18.26 -8.57
CA SER A 17 9.37 17.85 -8.65
C SER A 17 10.04 18.22 -9.97
N LEU A 18 9.29 18.38 -11.07
CA LEU A 18 9.83 18.78 -12.37
C LEU A 18 10.55 20.13 -12.28
N ALA A 19 10.03 21.08 -11.50
CA ALA A 19 10.58 22.43 -11.37
C ALA A 19 11.48 22.61 -10.13
N ILE A 20 11.94 21.51 -9.52
CA ILE A 20 12.84 21.52 -8.37
C ILE A 20 14.18 20.89 -8.76
N SER A 21 15.29 21.54 -8.42
CA SER A 21 16.62 20.96 -8.57
C SER A 21 17.09 20.33 -7.25
N LEU A 22 17.48 19.06 -7.28
CA LEU A 22 18.11 18.37 -6.15
C LEU A 22 19.60 18.72 -5.98
N LYS A 23 20.17 19.51 -6.90
CA LYS A 23 21.58 19.91 -6.86
C LYS A 23 21.80 20.98 -5.80
N ARG A 24 22.86 20.79 -5.01
CA ARG A 24 23.22 21.67 -3.88
C ARG A 24 24.35 22.65 -4.20
N LYS A 25 25.01 22.48 -5.35
CA LYS A 25 26.17 23.28 -5.78
C LYS A 25 25.96 23.71 -7.23
N ASN A 26 26.59 24.82 -7.61
CA ASN A 26 26.51 25.44 -8.95
C ASN A 26 25.13 26.08 -9.25
N LYS A 27 24.97 27.36 -8.88
CA LYS A 27 23.74 28.14 -9.01
C LYS A 27 23.23 28.20 -10.46
N ALA A 28 24.12 28.36 -11.44
CA ALA A 28 23.74 28.42 -12.85
C ALA A 28 23.08 27.10 -13.32
N ARG A 29 23.58 25.95 -12.86
CA ARG A 29 23.00 24.64 -13.19
C ARG A 29 21.65 24.40 -12.50
N ILE A 30 21.48 24.92 -11.29
CA ILE A 30 20.21 24.87 -10.55
C ILE A 30 19.14 25.69 -11.27
N GLU A 31 19.48 26.92 -11.68
CA GLU A 31 18.56 27.81 -12.40
C GLU A 31 18.17 27.25 -13.76
N ALA A 32 19.12 26.66 -14.50
CA ALA A 32 18.86 26.00 -15.77
C ALA A 32 17.88 24.82 -15.63
N GLU A 33 18.08 23.94 -14.64
CA GLU A 33 17.16 22.81 -14.40
C GLU A 33 15.75 23.27 -14.02
N ILE A 34 15.64 24.30 -13.16
CA ILE A 34 14.33 24.84 -12.77
C ILE A 34 13.63 25.45 -13.98
N LEU A 35 14.36 26.14 -14.86
CA LEU A 35 13.80 26.74 -16.07
C LEU A 35 13.30 25.67 -17.05
N GLU A 36 14.12 24.65 -17.31
CA GLU A 36 13.76 23.50 -18.14
C GLU A 36 12.54 22.76 -17.56
N GLY A 37 12.53 22.54 -16.25
CA GLY A 37 11.42 21.95 -15.51
C GLY A 37 10.11 22.74 -15.64
N LYS A 38 10.17 24.06 -15.50
CA LYS A 38 9.01 24.95 -15.70
C LYS A 38 8.52 24.94 -17.15
N ALA A 39 9.43 24.85 -18.12
CA ALA A 39 9.07 24.71 -19.52
C ALA A 39 8.35 23.38 -19.77
N ALA A 40 8.84 22.28 -19.20
CA ALA A 40 8.18 20.97 -19.26
C ALA A 40 6.79 20.99 -18.61
N GLN A 41 6.65 21.60 -17.42
CA GLN A 41 5.35 21.80 -16.76
C GLN A 41 4.37 22.56 -17.68
N ALA A 42 4.80 23.68 -18.25
CA ALA A 42 3.96 24.49 -19.14
C ALA A 42 3.54 23.69 -20.40
N ALA A 43 4.45 22.92 -20.99
CA ALA A 43 4.16 22.10 -22.16
C ALA A 43 3.13 20.99 -21.85
N ILE A 44 3.29 20.30 -20.70
CA ILE A 44 2.32 19.28 -20.25
C ILE A 44 0.94 19.91 -20.05
N LEU A 45 0.86 21.06 -19.38
CA LEU A 45 -0.42 21.74 -19.16
C LEU A 45 -1.07 22.22 -20.45
N ALA A 46 -0.29 22.66 -21.44
CA ALA A 46 -0.82 23.04 -22.75
C ALA A 46 -1.53 21.86 -23.42
N VAL A 47 -0.94 20.66 -23.37
CA VAL A 47 -1.57 19.43 -23.87
C VAL A 47 -2.86 19.12 -23.11
N LEU A 48 -2.83 19.12 -21.77
CA LEU A 48 -4.01 18.81 -20.97
C LEU A 48 -5.15 19.82 -21.18
N HIS A 49 -4.83 21.11 -21.34
CA HIS A 49 -5.81 22.15 -21.64
C HIS A 49 -6.39 21.99 -23.06
N ALA A 50 -5.57 21.64 -24.06
CA ALA A 50 -6.06 21.37 -25.41
C ALA A 50 -7.02 20.17 -25.44
N MET A 51 -6.76 19.14 -24.62
CA MET A 51 -7.65 17.98 -24.51
C MET A 51 -9.01 18.30 -23.87
N LYS A 52 -9.19 19.41 -23.14
CA LYS A 52 -10.45 19.72 -22.43
C LYS A 52 -11.68 19.68 -23.33
N ALA A 53 -11.55 20.15 -24.58
CA ALA A 53 -12.66 20.18 -25.53
C ALA A 53 -13.25 18.77 -25.80
N ALA A 54 -12.40 17.73 -25.82
CA ALA A 54 -12.83 16.34 -26.01
C ALA A 54 -13.65 15.79 -24.83
N PHE A 55 -13.62 16.44 -23.66
CA PHE A 55 -14.33 16.04 -22.45
C PHE A 55 -15.40 17.03 -22.02
N ALA A 56 -15.86 17.89 -22.94
CA ALA A 56 -16.85 18.93 -22.64
C ALA A 56 -18.21 18.36 -22.19
N SER A 57 -18.53 17.10 -22.54
CA SER A 57 -19.73 16.40 -22.07
C SER A 57 -19.70 16.10 -20.56
N GLY A 58 -18.52 16.13 -19.94
CA GLY A 58 -18.33 15.79 -18.53
C GLY A 58 -18.40 14.28 -18.23
N GLU A 59 -18.63 13.43 -19.24
CA GLU A 59 -18.69 11.99 -19.02
C GLU A 59 -17.29 11.39 -18.78
N PRO A 60 -17.11 10.56 -17.74
CA PRO A 60 -15.84 9.91 -17.48
C PRO A 60 -15.59 8.79 -18.50
N ILE A 61 -14.33 8.66 -18.94
CA ILE A 61 -13.91 7.49 -19.70
C ILE A 61 -13.66 6.35 -18.72
N LYS A 62 -14.43 5.28 -18.88
CA LYS A 62 -14.41 4.10 -17.99
C LYS A 62 -13.43 3.02 -18.40
N ASP A 63 -12.76 3.15 -19.55
CA ASP A 63 -11.70 2.23 -19.98
C ASP A 63 -10.35 2.96 -20.01
N ARG A 64 -9.43 2.51 -19.15
CA ARG A 64 -8.06 3.04 -19.07
C ARG A 64 -7.35 2.96 -20.42
N LYS A 65 -7.52 1.90 -21.21
CA LYS A 65 -6.86 1.74 -22.51
C LYS A 65 -7.32 2.80 -23.51
N VAL A 66 -8.61 3.11 -23.51
CA VAL A 66 -9.17 4.17 -24.37
C VAL A 66 -8.59 5.53 -23.98
N PHE A 67 -8.55 5.84 -22.69
CA PHE A 67 -7.98 7.11 -22.23
C PHE A 67 -6.47 7.20 -22.49
N GLU A 68 -5.72 6.11 -22.28
CA GLU A 68 -4.29 6.05 -22.58
C GLU A 68 -3.99 6.27 -24.05
N ALA A 69 -4.81 5.75 -24.96
CA ALA A 69 -4.66 5.99 -26.40
C ALA A 69 -4.85 7.48 -26.74
N GLN A 70 -5.92 8.11 -26.22
CA GLN A 70 -6.17 9.54 -26.40
C GLN A 70 -5.04 10.41 -25.83
N LEU A 71 -4.50 10.03 -24.66
CA LEU A 71 -3.38 10.72 -24.03
C LEU A 71 -2.11 10.59 -24.87
N SER A 72 -1.81 9.38 -25.37
CA SER A 72 -0.66 9.15 -26.23
C SER A 72 -0.74 9.95 -27.54
N GLU A 73 -1.91 10.00 -28.16
CA GLU A 73 -2.14 10.78 -29.39
C GLU A 73 -1.96 12.29 -29.14
N ALA A 74 -2.49 12.81 -28.03
CA ALA A 74 -2.36 14.22 -27.68
C ALA A 74 -0.91 14.63 -27.38
N PHE A 75 -0.15 13.79 -26.68
CA PHE A 75 1.27 14.03 -26.42
C PHE A 75 2.11 13.94 -27.69
N GLN A 76 1.81 12.98 -28.57
CA GLN A 76 2.47 12.86 -29.87
C GLN A 76 2.19 14.07 -30.77
N ALA A 77 0.96 14.59 -30.79
CA ALA A 77 0.60 15.78 -31.56
C ALA A 77 1.33 17.05 -31.09
N ALA A 78 1.76 17.09 -29.82
CA ALA A 78 2.54 18.18 -29.24
C ALA A 78 4.06 17.95 -29.28
N ASP A 79 4.53 16.87 -29.92
CA ASP A 79 5.94 16.45 -29.96
C ASP A 79 6.55 16.28 -28.56
N LEU A 80 5.74 15.81 -27.59
CA LEU A 80 6.16 15.53 -26.23
C LEU A 80 6.23 14.02 -25.97
N THR A 81 7.24 13.59 -25.22
CA THR A 81 7.38 12.19 -24.81
C THR A 81 6.53 11.92 -23.57
N LEU A 82 5.60 10.97 -23.69
CA LEU A 82 4.84 10.43 -22.56
C LEU A 82 5.61 9.24 -21.96
N ASP A 83 6.59 9.53 -21.11
CA ASP A 83 7.38 8.49 -20.44
C ASP A 83 6.57 7.75 -19.35
N LEU A 84 7.13 6.64 -18.86
CA LEU A 84 6.44 5.79 -17.88
C LEU A 84 6.15 6.53 -16.55
N PRO A 85 7.08 7.32 -15.97
CA PRO A 85 6.79 8.13 -14.78
C PRO A 85 5.67 9.16 -14.97
N LEU A 86 5.69 9.93 -16.07
CA LEU A 86 4.67 10.93 -16.36
C LEU A 86 3.31 10.27 -16.58
N LYS A 87 3.27 9.18 -17.36
CA LYS A 87 2.05 8.40 -17.56
C LYS A 87 1.48 7.90 -16.24
N ALA A 88 2.31 7.32 -15.38
CA ALA A 88 1.89 6.85 -14.06
C ALA A 88 1.35 7.99 -13.18
N ALA A 89 2.00 9.17 -13.20
CA ALA A 89 1.56 10.34 -12.45
C ALA A 89 0.22 10.91 -12.96
N LEU A 90 0.01 10.94 -14.27
CA LEU A 90 -1.25 11.41 -14.87
C LEU A 90 -2.42 10.46 -14.56
N LEU A 91 -2.18 9.14 -14.64
CA LEU A 91 -3.19 8.11 -14.42
C LEU A 91 -3.43 7.78 -12.94
N ALA A 92 -2.61 8.31 -12.02
CA ALA A 92 -2.73 8.05 -10.61
C ALA A 92 -4.13 8.44 -10.07
N PRO A 93 -4.70 7.66 -9.12
CA PRO A 93 -5.91 8.05 -8.43
C PRO A 93 -5.72 9.41 -7.75
N GLY A 94 -6.63 10.34 -8.00
CA GLY A 94 -6.57 11.70 -7.47
C GLY A 94 -5.83 12.70 -8.37
N ALA A 95 -5.19 12.27 -9.46
CA ALA A 95 -4.70 13.16 -10.51
C ALA A 95 -5.78 13.32 -11.60
N LEU A 96 -5.58 12.74 -12.80
CA LEU A 96 -6.63 12.69 -13.82
C LEU A 96 -7.56 11.48 -13.64
N GLY A 97 -7.08 10.41 -12.99
CA GLY A 97 -7.83 9.20 -12.71
C GLY A 97 -8.59 9.24 -11.38
N GLU A 98 -9.66 8.46 -11.31
CA GLU A 98 -10.37 8.16 -10.06
C GLU A 98 -10.73 6.68 -10.01
N LYS A 99 -10.99 6.16 -8.81
CA LYS A 99 -11.47 4.80 -8.65
C LYS A 99 -12.98 4.78 -8.87
N ASP A 100 -13.43 4.01 -9.85
CA ASP A 100 -14.84 3.82 -10.17
C ASP A 100 -15.14 2.30 -10.23
N PRO A 101 -15.98 1.75 -9.33
CA PRO A 101 -16.36 0.33 -9.35
C PRO A 101 -17.09 -0.12 -10.62
N THR A 102 -17.63 0.83 -11.40
CA THR A 102 -18.34 0.56 -12.66
C THR A 102 -17.44 0.68 -13.89
N ALA A 103 -16.17 1.02 -13.70
CA ALA A 103 -15.19 1.09 -14.77
C ALA A 103 -14.69 -0.29 -15.20
N GLU A 104 -14.13 -0.36 -16.40
CA GLU A 104 -13.51 -1.58 -16.91
C GLU A 104 -12.28 -1.96 -16.07
N ILE A 105 -12.10 -3.27 -15.87
CA ILE A 105 -11.00 -3.80 -15.06
C ILE A 105 -9.67 -3.41 -15.73
N CYS A 106 -8.83 -2.71 -14.96
CA CYS A 106 -7.46 -2.42 -15.35
C CYS A 106 -6.66 -3.72 -15.44
N ARG A 107 -6.02 -3.94 -16.60
CA ARG A 107 -5.25 -5.16 -16.89
C ARG A 107 -3.81 -4.85 -17.25
N ASP A 108 -2.92 -5.73 -16.84
CA ASP A 108 -1.51 -5.69 -17.20
C ASP A 108 -1.30 -6.04 -18.70
N LYS A 109 -0.04 -6.01 -19.15
CA LYS A 109 0.32 -6.36 -20.53
C LYS A 109 0.02 -7.83 -20.89
N LYS A 110 -0.17 -8.71 -19.91
CA LYS A 110 -0.50 -10.13 -20.08
C LYS A 110 -2.01 -10.37 -20.07
N GLY A 111 -2.82 -9.34 -19.81
CA GLY A 111 -4.28 -9.43 -19.72
C GLY A 111 -4.80 -9.79 -18.33
N ASN A 112 -3.94 -9.94 -17.33
CA ASN A 112 -4.35 -10.22 -15.95
C ASN A 112 -4.90 -8.95 -15.30
N PRO A 113 -5.94 -9.04 -14.45
CA PRO A 113 -6.36 -7.93 -13.60
C PRO A 113 -5.20 -7.39 -12.76
N GLU A 114 -5.08 -6.08 -12.68
CA GLU A 114 -4.10 -5.45 -11.81
C GLU A 114 -4.61 -5.41 -10.35
N PRO A 115 -3.76 -5.72 -9.36
CA PRO A 115 -4.18 -5.69 -7.96
C PRO A 115 -4.31 -4.26 -7.44
N ASP A 116 -5.48 -3.91 -6.91
CA ASP A 116 -5.65 -2.67 -6.14
C ASP A 116 -4.83 -2.77 -4.86
N ALA A 117 -3.93 -1.81 -4.63
CA ALA A 117 -3.07 -1.79 -3.46
C ALA A 117 -3.83 -1.55 -2.15
N ASP A 118 -4.97 -0.86 -2.20
CA ASP A 118 -5.75 -0.49 -1.02
C ASP A 118 -6.72 -1.62 -0.58
N LEU A 119 -6.91 -2.63 -1.43
CA LEU A 119 -7.78 -3.78 -1.16
C LEU A 119 -6.99 -5.07 -0.90
N ARG A 120 -5.67 -4.97 -0.71
CA ARG A 120 -4.83 -6.12 -0.40
C ARG A 120 -5.08 -6.54 1.05
N ASP A 121 -5.30 -7.83 1.23
CA ASP A 121 -5.40 -8.45 2.55
C ASP A 121 -4.55 -9.73 2.61
N THR A 122 -4.38 -10.28 3.81
CA THR A 122 -3.62 -11.51 4.05
C THR A 122 -4.40 -12.48 4.91
N GLU A 123 -4.54 -13.71 4.42
CA GLU A 123 -5.13 -14.81 5.17
C GLU A 123 -4.05 -15.72 5.76
N ASN A 124 -4.24 -16.12 7.01
CA ASN A 124 -3.42 -17.13 7.66
C ASN A 124 -3.99 -18.51 7.35
N VAL A 125 -3.42 -19.18 6.36
CA VAL A 125 -3.83 -20.54 5.96
C VAL A 125 -2.95 -21.57 6.68
N PRO A 126 -3.52 -22.44 7.53
CA PRO A 126 -2.78 -23.54 8.15
C PRO A 126 -2.17 -24.48 7.09
N LEU A 127 -1.14 -25.23 7.46
CA LEU A 127 -0.67 -26.33 6.60
C LEU A 127 -1.71 -27.46 6.59
N PRO A 128 -1.82 -28.23 5.49
CA PRO A 128 -2.64 -29.43 5.44
C PRO A 128 -2.26 -30.40 6.56
N GLU A 129 -3.25 -30.99 7.24
CA GLU A 129 -3.02 -31.96 8.33
C GLU A 129 -2.27 -33.22 7.87
N ASP A 130 -2.44 -33.59 6.59
CA ASP A 130 -1.85 -34.75 5.94
C ASP A 130 -0.54 -34.45 5.20
N ILE A 131 0.07 -33.28 5.41
CA ILE A 131 1.32 -32.90 4.74
C ILE A 131 2.46 -33.86 5.10
N GLU A 132 3.12 -34.41 4.09
CA GLU A 132 4.28 -35.29 4.29
C GLU A 132 5.45 -34.55 4.95
N LEU A 133 5.96 -35.15 6.04
CA LEU A 133 7.15 -34.68 6.76
C LEU A 133 8.39 -35.52 6.38
N PRO A 134 9.58 -34.92 6.30
CA PRO A 134 9.89 -33.52 6.60
C PRO A 134 9.40 -32.56 5.50
N LEU A 135 9.09 -31.32 5.90
CA LEU A 135 8.75 -30.27 4.93
C LEU A 135 9.96 -30.01 4.02
N PRO A 136 9.75 -29.75 2.71
CA PRO A 136 10.83 -29.42 1.78
C PRO A 136 11.25 -27.96 1.98
N LEU A 137 11.76 -27.64 3.17
CA LEU A 137 12.14 -26.31 3.61
C LEU A 137 13.40 -26.41 4.46
N ASP A 138 14.43 -25.66 4.10
CA ASP A 138 15.67 -25.58 4.88
C ASP A 138 15.52 -24.68 6.11
N TYR A 139 16.37 -24.91 7.12
CA TYR A 139 16.43 -24.02 8.28
C TYR A 139 17.11 -22.70 7.93
N GLU A 140 16.51 -21.59 8.39
CA GLU A 140 17.19 -20.30 8.39
C GLU A 140 18.33 -20.29 9.40
N SER A 141 19.46 -19.75 8.96
CA SER A 141 20.66 -19.48 9.75
C SER A 141 21.12 -18.05 9.50
N LYS A 142 22.12 -17.60 10.27
CA LYS A 142 22.74 -16.28 10.05
C LYS A 142 23.29 -16.09 8.62
N LYS A 143 23.58 -17.17 7.88
CA LYS A 143 24.17 -17.12 6.53
C LYS A 143 23.13 -17.05 5.39
N ASN A 144 21.90 -17.50 5.61
CA ASN A 144 20.85 -17.65 4.59
C ASN A 144 19.50 -17.04 5.01
N LYS A 145 19.48 -16.13 6.00
CA LYS A 145 18.27 -15.40 6.42
C LYS A 145 17.58 -14.73 5.24
N GLY A 146 16.29 -15.04 5.03
CA GLY A 146 15.50 -14.54 3.91
C GLY A 146 15.91 -15.09 2.53
N LYS A 147 16.73 -16.15 2.49
CA LYS A 147 17.20 -16.81 1.25
C LYS A 147 16.88 -18.31 1.22
N VAL A 148 16.05 -18.79 2.14
CA VAL A 148 15.58 -20.18 2.11
C VAL A 148 14.64 -20.33 0.92
N ASP A 149 14.85 -21.39 0.15
CA ASP A 149 13.96 -21.73 -0.95
C ASP A 149 12.65 -22.28 -0.40
N VAL A 150 11.57 -21.55 -0.64
CA VAL A 150 10.20 -21.91 -0.24
C VAL A 150 9.41 -22.51 -1.41
N GLU A 151 9.93 -22.44 -2.63
CA GLU A 151 9.20 -22.83 -3.84
C GLU A 151 8.72 -24.29 -3.82
N PRO A 152 9.53 -25.27 -3.36
CA PRO A 152 9.08 -26.66 -3.27
C PRO A 152 7.88 -26.84 -2.33
N LEU A 153 7.88 -26.14 -1.19
CA LEU A 153 6.79 -26.19 -0.22
C LEU A 153 5.54 -25.51 -0.80
N LEU A 154 5.68 -24.30 -1.35
CA LEU A 154 4.57 -23.56 -1.97
C LEU A 154 3.91 -24.36 -3.10
N LYS A 155 4.68 -25.13 -3.87
CA LYS A 155 4.14 -26.01 -4.90
C LYS A 155 3.26 -27.13 -4.32
N ARG A 156 3.62 -27.69 -3.16
CA ARG A 156 2.83 -28.73 -2.47
C ARG A 156 1.53 -28.19 -1.91
N VAL A 157 1.57 -27.01 -1.29
CA VAL A 157 0.39 -26.43 -0.60
C VAL A 157 -0.49 -25.59 -1.50
N LYS A 158 -0.09 -25.34 -2.76
CA LYS A 158 -0.84 -24.48 -3.70
C LYS A 158 -2.32 -24.84 -3.81
N ALA A 159 -2.62 -26.13 -3.98
CA ALA A 159 -4.00 -26.60 -4.11
C ALA A 159 -4.80 -26.38 -2.81
N HIS A 160 -4.15 -26.57 -1.65
CA HIS A 160 -4.76 -26.31 -0.35
C HIS A 160 -5.09 -24.83 -0.14
N CYS A 161 -4.16 -23.92 -0.48
CA CYS A 161 -4.43 -22.47 -0.41
C CYS A 161 -5.57 -22.06 -1.35
N GLN A 162 -5.65 -22.67 -2.54
CA GLN A 162 -6.74 -22.41 -3.49
C GLN A 162 -8.09 -22.90 -2.95
N ALA A 163 -8.14 -24.10 -2.36
CA ALA A 163 -9.34 -24.63 -1.73
C ALA A 163 -9.80 -23.74 -0.55
N TYR A 164 -8.87 -23.23 0.25
CA TYR A 164 -9.18 -22.28 1.32
C TYR A 164 -9.77 -20.98 0.76
N LEU A 165 -9.17 -20.41 -0.29
CA LEU A 165 -9.69 -19.21 -0.96
C LEU A 165 -11.14 -19.44 -1.41
N GLU A 166 -11.41 -20.59 -2.05
CA GLU A 166 -12.75 -20.94 -2.55
C GLU A 166 -13.79 -21.12 -1.44
N ALA A 167 -13.41 -21.73 -0.31
CA ALA A 167 -14.32 -22.00 0.80
C ALA A 167 -14.56 -20.77 1.69
N GLU A 168 -13.50 -20.03 2.03
CA GLU A 168 -13.54 -19.01 3.09
C GLU A 168 -13.56 -17.57 2.56
N VAL A 169 -13.02 -17.31 1.35
CA VAL A 169 -12.86 -15.94 0.84
C VAL A 169 -13.85 -15.61 -0.28
N LEU A 170 -13.93 -16.45 -1.33
CA LEU A 170 -14.77 -16.19 -2.50
C LEU A 170 -16.27 -16.00 -2.20
N PRO A 171 -16.88 -16.64 -1.18
CA PRO A 171 -18.28 -16.35 -0.82
C PRO A 171 -18.53 -14.89 -0.40
N TYR A 172 -17.50 -14.20 0.10
CA TYR A 172 -17.59 -12.82 0.57
C TYR A 172 -16.89 -11.82 -0.36
N ARG A 173 -15.91 -12.27 -1.13
CA ARG A 173 -15.12 -11.47 -2.09
C ARG A 173 -14.90 -12.26 -3.39
N PRO A 174 -15.88 -12.25 -4.31
CA PRO A 174 -15.84 -13.06 -5.52
C PRO A 174 -14.75 -12.63 -6.52
N ASP A 175 -14.22 -11.42 -6.37
CA ASP A 175 -13.17 -10.81 -7.16
C ASP A 175 -11.77 -11.02 -6.55
N ALA A 176 -11.63 -11.75 -5.45
CA ALA A 176 -10.34 -12.01 -4.82
C ALA A 176 -9.52 -13.07 -5.56
N TRP A 177 -8.19 -12.92 -5.56
CA TRP A 177 -7.25 -13.93 -6.05
C TRP A 177 -5.97 -13.94 -5.21
N ILE A 178 -5.25 -15.06 -5.26
CA ILE A 178 -3.97 -15.20 -4.54
C ILE A 178 -2.83 -14.68 -5.42
N GLU A 179 -2.08 -13.71 -4.90
CA GLU A 179 -0.78 -13.32 -5.45
C GLU A 179 0.31 -14.29 -4.96
N HIS A 180 0.47 -15.41 -5.66
CA HIS A 180 1.38 -16.50 -5.25
C HIS A 180 2.84 -16.07 -5.05
N SER A 181 3.30 -15.02 -5.76
CA SER A 181 4.68 -14.53 -5.63
C SER A 181 4.97 -13.86 -4.29
N LYS A 182 3.93 -13.50 -3.51
CA LYS A 182 4.04 -12.78 -2.24
C LYS A 182 3.67 -13.62 -1.02
N ILE A 183 3.42 -14.92 -1.18
CA ILE A 183 3.14 -15.82 -0.05
C ILE A 183 4.35 -15.88 0.87
N LYS A 184 4.10 -15.80 2.18
CA LYS A 184 5.11 -15.98 3.21
C LYS A 184 4.83 -17.25 3.99
N VAL A 185 5.85 -18.07 4.16
CA VAL A 185 5.81 -19.24 5.04
C VAL A 185 6.31 -18.81 6.41
N GLY A 186 5.54 -19.12 7.45
CA GLY A 186 5.88 -18.83 8.82
C GLY A 186 5.31 -19.87 9.77
N TYR A 187 5.67 -19.76 11.04
CA TYR A 187 5.06 -20.52 12.12
C TYR A 187 4.63 -19.53 13.21
N GLU A 188 3.47 -19.79 13.79
CA GLU A 188 2.99 -19.07 14.95
C GLU A 188 2.95 -20.04 16.13
N ILE A 189 3.58 -19.63 17.24
CA ILE A 189 3.43 -20.33 18.51
C ILE A 189 2.62 -19.39 19.40
N PRO A 190 1.31 -19.65 19.61
CA PRO A 190 0.48 -18.77 20.42
C PRO A 190 0.83 -18.98 21.90
N PHE A 191 1.90 -18.33 22.36
CA PHE A 191 2.46 -18.53 23.69
C PHE A 191 1.41 -18.28 24.78
N ASN A 192 0.61 -17.22 24.63
CA ASN A 192 -0.45 -16.92 25.60
C ASN A 192 -1.53 -18.01 25.63
N ARG A 193 -1.89 -18.60 24.49
CA ARG A 193 -2.91 -19.66 24.46
C ARG A 193 -2.46 -20.91 25.22
N HIS A 194 -1.17 -21.24 25.14
CA HIS A 194 -0.64 -22.50 25.68
C HIS A 194 0.06 -22.36 27.04
N PHE A 195 0.66 -21.21 27.33
CA PHE A 195 1.51 -21.00 28.51
C PHE A 195 0.99 -19.91 29.45
N TYR A 196 -0.08 -19.19 29.10
CA TYR A 196 -0.67 -18.25 30.04
C TYR A 196 -1.33 -19.01 31.19
N VAL A 197 -0.77 -18.85 32.38
CA VAL A 197 -1.41 -19.24 33.62
C VAL A 197 -2.13 -18.01 34.15
N PHE A 198 -3.45 -18.10 34.30
CA PHE A 198 -4.24 -17.02 34.87
C PHE A 198 -3.77 -16.73 36.29
N THR A 199 -3.26 -15.52 36.51
CA THR A 199 -2.98 -15.01 37.84
C THR A 199 -4.21 -14.24 38.31
N PRO A 200 -4.96 -14.73 39.31
CA PRO A 200 -6.07 -13.97 39.86
C PRO A 200 -5.56 -12.63 40.42
N PRO A 201 -6.37 -11.56 40.33
CA PRO A 201 -6.02 -10.30 40.97
C PRO A 201 -5.86 -10.50 42.49
N ARG A 202 -4.98 -9.70 43.10
CA ARG A 202 -4.83 -9.64 44.57
C ARG A 202 -6.17 -9.35 45.25
N SER A 203 -6.31 -9.78 46.50
CA SER A 203 -7.60 -9.66 47.19
C SER A 203 -7.96 -8.20 47.46
N LEU A 204 -9.27 -7.89 47.49
CA LEU A 204 -9.75 -6.56 47.87
C LEU A 204 -9.32 -6.18 49.30
N HIS A 205 -9.24 -7.18 50.20
CA HIS A 205 -8.81 -6.95 51.57
C HIS A 205 -7.35 -6.48 51.67
N GLU A 206 -6.44 -7.08 50.90
CA GLU A 206 -5.05 -6.62 50.83
C GLU A 206 -4.95 -5.21 50.25
N ILE A 207 -5.77 -4.90 49.24
CA ILE A 207 -5.85 -3.55 48.67
C ILE A 207 -6.30 -2.54 49.73
N ASP A 208 -7.34 -2.86 50.51
CA ASP A 208 -7.86 -1.98 51.55
C ASP A 208 -6.84 -1.74 52.67
N GLU A 209 -6.12 -2.78 53.11
CA GLU A 209 -5.08 -2.63 54.14
C GLU A 209 -3.88 -1.81 53.63
N GLU A 210 -3.44 -2.03 52.40
CA GLU A 210 -2.40 -1.19 51.78
C GLU A 210 -2.85 0.27 51.64
N LEU A 211 -4.10 0.52 51.22
CA LEU A 211 -4.65 1.88 51.11
C LEU A 211 -4.68 2.59 52.46
N LYS A 212 -5.09 1.90 53.53
CA LYS A 212 -5.04 2.44 54.90
C LYS A 212 -3.62 2.76 55.33
N ALA A 213 -2.67 1.87 55.07
CA ALA A 213 -1.27 2.08 55.40
C ALA A 213 -0.68 3.29 54.66
N VAL A 214 -0.95 3.41 53.36
CA VAL A 214 -0.53 4.56 52.55
C VAL A 214 -1.19 5.85 53.07
N ALA A 215 -2.48 5.84 53.37
CA ALA A 215 -3.19 7.00 53.93
C ALA A 215 -2.58 7.45 55.27
N ALA A 216 -2.31 6.52 56.18
CA ALA A 216 -1.68 6.81 57.46
C ALA A 216 -0.26 7.42 57.29
N ASN A 217 0.51 6.90 56.33
CA ASN A 217 1.83 7.46 56.01
C ASN A 217 1.74 8.89 55.48
N ILE A 218 0.77 9.18 54.60
CA ILE A 218 0.54 10.54 54.08
C ILE A 218 0.18 11.49 55.22
N THR A 219 -0.73 11.11 56.11
CA THR A 219 -1.10 11.92 57.27
C THR A 219 0.11 12.25 58.15
N LYS A 220 0.94 11.24 58.45
CA LYS A 220 2.17 11.42 59.24
C LYS A 220 3.18 12.36 58.56
N MET A 221 3.34 12.28 57.23
CA MET A 221 4.22 13.19 56.49
C MET A 221 3.72 14.63 56.50
N LEU A 222 2.40 14.84 56.42
CA LEU A 222 1.79 16.16 56.49
C LEU A 222 1.94 16.79 57.89
N GLU A 223 1.77 16.00 58.95
CA GLU A 223 1.99 16.45 60.32
C GLU A 223 3.44 16.91 60.56
N GLY A 224 4.42 16.19 60.00
CA GLY A 224 5.84 16.55 60.08
C GLY A 224 6.25 17.79 59.26
N LEU A 225 5.37 18.32 58.39
CA LEU A 225 5.59 19.56 57.63
C LEU A 225 4.97 20.78 58.31
N THR A 226 4.17 20.57 59.36
CA THR A 226 3.47 21.63 60.11
C THR A 226 4.16 22.04 61.41
N GLU A 227 5.39 21.58 61.65
CA GLU A 227 6.31 22.07 62.70
C GLU A 227 7.43 22.97 62.13
#